data_AF-A0A1V5BJK2-F1
#
_entry.id   AF-A0A1V5BJK2-F1
#
_cell.length_a   1.000
_cell.length_b   1.000
_cell.length_c   1.000
_cell.angle_alpha   90.00
_cell.angle_beta   90.00
_cell.angle_gamma   90.00
#
_symmetry.space_group_name_H-M   'P 1'
#
loop_
_entity.id
_entity.type
_entity.pdbx_description
1 polymer ?
#
loop_
_entity_poly.entity_id
_entity_poly.type
_entity_poly.pdbx_seq_one_letter_code
_entity_poly.pdbx_strand_id
1 'polypeptide(L)'
;MSKDDIIKTLAAKMEKIWIPIQIGKETDIVVDCDLFLNEMGFPRLPLRYKASVLLDETKKTMLFWDSLWEQKKSFSNGRESIELVPSKFLNVWLTKRNPDGTSDLFASDIPSIRYAFQAIAKSYGWKFKKIEKREDTQHPEGYSPRQAEKTDDQTGNGRKAPAALAVWVTLIILFIFFIILFLPLLNTFSWSEWSAIILLFIGLYFLQNYIYRYKGFLLFVFIWFICAILMLFTFASLTG
;
A
#
# COMPACT_ATOMS: atom_id res chain seq x y z
N MET A 1 -7.59 -1.79 -29.64
CA MET A 1 -6.70 -1.46 -28.51
C MET A 1 -5.64 -2.52 -28.42
N SER A 2 -4.39 -2.12 -28.22
CA SER A 2 -3.26 -3.05 -28.21
C SER A 2 -3.15 -3.74 -26.85
N LYS A 3 -2.68 -4.99 -26.88
CA LYS A 3 -2.30 -5.75 -25.69
C LYS A 3 -1.20 -5.04 -24.89
N ASP A 4 -0.27 -4.41 -25.58
CA ASP A 4 0.86 -3.69 -24.99
C ASP A 4 0.41 -2.51 -24.11
N ASP A 5 -0.64 -1.78 -24.51
CA ASP A 5 -1.22 -0.69 -23.71
C ASP A 5 -1.79 -1.19 -22.37
N ILE A 6 -2.44 -2.36 -22.39
CA ILE A 6 -2.99 -3.00 -21.20
C ILE A 6 -1.86 -3.43 -20.27
N ILE A 7 -0.83 -4.09 -20.80
CA ILE A 7 0.33 -4.53 -20.03
C ILE A 7 1.03 -3.34 -19.38
N LYS A 8 1.27 -2.26 -20.14
CA LYS A 8 1.91 -1.04 -19.63
C LYS A 8 1.09 -0.36 -18.53
N THR A 9 -0.23 -0.29 -18.71
CA THR A 9 -1.14 0.28 -17.70
C THR A 9 -1.18 -0.58 -16.44
N LEU A 10 -1.19 -1.90 -16.58
CA LEU A 10 -1.13 -2.84 -15.46
C LEU A 10 0.19 -2.71 -14.70
N ALA A 11 1.32 -2.65 -15.41
CA ALA A 11 2.63 -2.45 -14.80
C ALA A 11 2.65 -1.20 -13.93
N ALA A 12 2.25 -0.06 -14.48
CA ALA A 12 2.19 1.20 -13.75
C ALA A 12 1.20 1.17 -12.57
N LYS A 13 0.11 0.41 -12.68
CA LYS A 13 -0.87 0.27 -11.58
C LYS A 13 -0.34 -0.63 -10.46
N MET A 14 0.31 -1.73 -10.81
CA MET A 14 0.90 -2.70 -9.88
C MET A 14 2.10 -2.11 -9.12
N GLU A 15 2.93 -1.34 -9.80
CA GLU A 15 4.04 -0.59 -9.19
C GLU A 15 3.54 0.36 -8.09
N LYS A 16 2.43 1.08 -8.33
CA LYS A 16 1.81 1.98 -7.34
C LYS A 16 1.32 1.27 -6.08
N ILE A 17 1.04 -0.02 -6.15
CA ILE A 17 0.63 -0.85 -5.01
C ILE A 17 1.74 -1.81 -4.58
N TRP A 18 2.98 -1.61 -5.05
CA TRP A 18 4.17 -2.38 -4.69
C TRP A 18 4.07 -3.89 -5.00
N ILE A 19 3.23 -4.27 -5.97
CA ILE A 19 3.16 -5.66 -6.45
C ILE A 19 4.18 -5.84 -7.58
N PRO A 20 5.20 -6.69 -7.41
CA PRO A 20 6.14 -6.96 -8.48
C PRO A 20 5.46 -7.80 -9.57
N ILE A 21 5.63 -7.39 -10.83
CA ILE A 21 5.16 -8.15 -11.99
C ILE A 21 6.34 -8.47 -12.91
N GLN A 22 6.24 -9.58 -13.63
CA GLN A 22 7.19 -10.01 -14.64
C GLN A 22 6.44 -10.15 -15.97
N ILE A 23 6.95 -9.53 -17.03
CA ILE A 23 6.30 -9.48 -18.35
C ILE A 23 6.99 -10.49 -19.28
N GLY A 24 6.20 -11.18 -20.12
CA GLY A 24 6.72 -11.91 -21.29
C GLY A 24 7.46 -13.22 -20.98
N LYS A 25 7.01 -13.96 -19.97
CA LYS A 25 7.52 -15.32 -19.69
C LYS A 25 6.63 -16.37 -20.37
N GLU A 26 6.25 -17.43 -19.63
CA GLU A 26 5.25 -18.42 -20.04
C GLU A 26 3.88 -17.80 -20.32
N THR A 27 3.64 -16.61 -19.77
CA THR A 27 2.39 -15.85 -19.84
C THR A 27 2.72 -14.36 -20.04
N ASP A 28 1.70 -13.55 -20.29
CA ASP A 28 1.89 -12.12 -20.53
C ASP A 28 2.35 -11.39 -19.28
N ILE A 29 1.78 -11.74 -18.12
CA ILE A 29 2.12 -11.17 -16.82
C ILE A 29 2.13 -12.28 -15.78
N VAL A 30 3.22 -12.35 -15.02
CA VAL A 30 3.38 -13.20 -13.84
C VAL A 30 3.58 -12.33 -12.61
N VAL A 31 2.86 -12.64 -11.54
CA VAL A 31 3.08 -12.10 -10.19
C VAL A 31 3.57 -13.25 -9.32
N ASP A 32 4.68 -13.06 -8.62
CA ASP A 32 5.19 -14.01 -7.63
C ASP A 32 5.82 -13.20 -6.50
N CYS A 33 5.16 -13.16 -5.35
CA CYS A 33 5.62 -12.37 -4.21
C CYS A 33 5.40 -13.09 -2.87
N ASP A 34 6.31 -12.82 -1.94
CA ASP A 34 6.19 -13.23 -0.56
C ASP A 34 5.42 -12.17 0.24
N LEU A 35 4.48 -12.65 1.04
CA LEU A 35 3.55 -11.87 1.85
C LEU A 35 3.62 -12.35 3.30
N PHE A 36 3.13 -11.55 4.23
CA PHE A 36 2.93 -11.93 5.62
C PHE A 36 1.56 -11.51 6.10
N LEU A 37 0.86 -12.42 6.76
CA LEU A 37 -0.32 -12.06 7.54
C LEU A 37 0.15 -11.53 8.90
N ASN A 38 -0.30 -10.33 9.26
CA ASN A 38 -0.02 -9.71 10.54
C ASN A 38 -1.35 -9.51 11.29
N GLU A 39 -1.83 -10.58 11.92
CA GLU A 39 -2.94 -10.51 12.86
C GLU A 39 -2.39 -10.15 14.25
N MET A 40 -3.03 -9.20 14.94
CA MET A 40 -2.61 -8.80 16.28
C MET A 40 -2.55 -10.02 17.21
N GLY A 41 -1.37 -10.27 17.79
CA GLY A 41 -1.16 -11.35 18.75
C GLY A 41 -0.74 -12.70 18.18
N PHE A 42 -0.58 -12.83 16.84
CA PHE A 42 -0.13 -14.07 16.20
C PHE A 42 1.26 -13.94 15.57
N PRO A 43 2.05 -15.02 15.52
CA PRO A 43 3.30 -15.05 14.75
C PRO A 43 3.01 -14.74 13.29
N ARG A 44 3.91 -13.98 12.65
CA ARG A 44 3.79 -13.62 11.22
C ARG A 44 3.65 -14.89 10.39
N LEU A 45 2.52 -15.05 9.71
CA LEU A 45 2.28 -16.19 8.85
C LEU A 45 2.89 -15.90 7.47
N PRO A 46 3.96 -16.59 7.05
CA PRO A 46 4.53 -16.40 5.72
C PRO A 46 3.58 -16.97 4.66
N LEU A 47 3.25 -16.14 3.69
CA LEU A 47 2.36 -16.44 2.58
C LEU A 47 3.11 -16.24 1.27
N ARG A 48 2.76 -17.01 0.24
CA ARG A 48 3.24 -16.79 -1.14
C ARG A 48 2.07 -16.63 -2.07
N TYR A 49 2.00 -15.49 -2.72
CA TYR A 49 0.98 -15.19 -3.70
C TYR A 49 1.55 -15.35 -5.10
N LYS A 50 0.81 -16.07 -5.96
CA LYS A 50 1.13 -16.22 -7.37
C LYS A 50 -0.07 -15.84 -8.19
N ALA A 51 0.15 -15.07 -9.25
CA ALA A 51 -0.87 -14.82 -10.25
C ALA A 51 -0.26 -14.92 -11.66
N SER A 52 -1.11 -15.25 -12.62
CA SER A 52 -0.73 -15.44 -14.00
C SER A 52 -1.83 -14.91 -14.90
N VAL A 53 -1.45 -14.20 -15.97
CA VAL A 53 -2.38 -13.53 -16.86
C VAL A 53 -2.03 -13.80 -18.31
N LEU A 54 -3.07 -14.14 -19.08
CA LEU A 54 -3.01 -14.25 -20.54
C LEU A 54 -4.03 -13.29 -21.16
N LEU A 55 -3.56 -12.48 -22.09
CA LEU A 55 -4.36 -11.57 -22.90
C LEU A 55 -4.61 -12.23 -24.26
N ASP A 56 -5.78 -12.84 -24.41
CA ASP A 56 -6.26 -13.41 -25.68
C ASP A 56 -6.83 -12.28 -26.56
N GLU A 57 -6.02 -11.81 -27.51
CA GLU A 57 -6.38 -10.73 -28.45
C GLU A 57 -7.56 -11.13 -29.34
N THR A 58 -7.62 -12.38 -29.79
CA THR A 58 -8.66 -12.90 -30.68
C THR A 58 -10.02 -12.81 -30.01
N LYS A 59 -10.11 -13.21 -28.73
CA LYS A 59 -11.35 -13.19 -27.94
C LYS A 59 -11.54 -11.90 -27.14
N LYS A 60 -10.59 -10.97 -27.19
CA LYS A 60 -10.50 -9.79 -26.32
C LYS A 60 -10.81 -10.13 -24.86
N THR A 61 -10.17 -11.17 -24.36
CA THR A 61 -10.42 -11.72 -23.02
C THR A 61 -9.12 -11.80 -22.24
N MET A 62 -9.12 -11.25 -21.04
CA MET A 62 -8.07 -11.42 -20.04
C MET A 62 -8.40 -12.66 -19.20
N LEU A 63 -7.59 -13.70 -19.34
CA LEU A 63 -7.63 -14.89 -18.50
C LEU A 63 -6.73 -14.63 -17.29
N PHE A 64 -7.28 -14.78 -16.10
CA PHE A 64 -6.59 -14.48 -14.85
C PHE A 64 -6.64 -15.68 -13.92
N TRP A 65 -5.48 -16.16 -13.50
CA TRP A 65 -5.32 -17.18 -12.48
C TRP A 65 -4.60 -16.59 -11.27
N ASP A 66 -5.03 -16.95 -10.06
CA ASP A 66 -4.34 -16.61 -8.82
C ASP A 66 -4.41 -17.73 -7.79
N SER A 67 -3.34 -17.89 -7.02
CA SER A 67 -3.26 -18.79 -5.88
C SER A 67 -2.50 -18.15 -4.71
N LEU A 68 -2.81 -18.59 -3.51
CA LEU A 68 -2.17 -18.15 -2.28
C LEU A 68 -1.79 -19.38 -1.47
N TRP A 69 -0.55 -19.43 -0.98
CA TRP A 69 -0.03 -20.58 -0.25
C TRP A 69 0.51 -20.14 1.10
N GLU A 70 0.18 -20.88 2.16
CA GLU A 70 0.88 -20.78 3.44
C GLU A 70 2.22 -21.50 3.35
N GLN A 71 3.31 -20.85 3.73
CA GLN A 71 4.63 -21.48 3.80
C GLN A 71 4.90 -22.03 5.20
N LYS A 72 4.52 -23.28 5.49
CA LYS A 72 4.91 -23.90 6.76
C LYS A 72 6.36 -24.37 6.71
N LYS A 73 7.12 -24.01 7.75
CA LYS A 73 8.47 -24.53 7.97
C LYS A 73 8.35 -25.83 8.75
N SER A 74 8.13 -26.95 8.07
CA SER A 74 8.12 -28.26 8.74
C SER A 74 9.52 -28.66 9.18
N PHE A 75 9.59 -29.30 10.35
CA PHE A 75 10.83 -29.71 11.02
C PHE A 75 11.51 -30.93 10.36
N SER A 76 10.85 -31.58 9.39
CA SER A 76 11.32 -32.79 8.70
C SER A 76 11.23 -32.63 7.18
N ASN A 77 12.29 -32.10 6.54
CA ASN A 77 12.64 -32.16 5.10
C ASN A 77 11.57 -31.97 3.99
N GLY A 78 10.31 -31.69 4.30
CA GLY A 78 9.23 -31.45 3.33
C GLY A 78 8.58 -30.12 3.63
N ARG A 79 8.56 -29.18 2.68
CA ARG A 79 7.74 -27.97 2.80
C ARG A 79 6.29 -28.36 2.58
N GLU A 80 5.52 -28.47 3.65
CA GLU A 80 4.06 -28.51 3.53
C GLU A 80 3.57 -27.11 3.19
N SER A 81 2.93 -26.96 2.03
CA SER A 81 2.25 -25.73 1.65
C SER A 81 0.76 -25.99 1.58
N ILE A 82 -0.02 -25.20 2.31
CA ILE A 82 -1.49 -25.27 2.29
C ILE A 82 -1.98 -24.20 1.32
N GLU A 83 -2.77 -24.60 0.32
CA GLU A 83 -3.43 -23.65 -0.55
C GLU A 83 -4.56 -22.94 0.21
N LEU A 84 -4.58 -21.62 0.09
CA LEU A 84 -5.51 -20.73 0.76
C LEU A 84 -6.34 -19.98 -0.29
N VAL A 85 -7.58 -19.62 0.08
CA VAL A 85 -8.47 -18.87 -0.80
C VAL A 85 -8.06 -17.39 -0.80
N PRO A 86 -7.51 -16.83 -1.90
CA PRO A 86 -6.93 -15.48 -1.90
C PRO A 86 -7.93 -14.39 -1.51
N SER A 87 -9.22 -14.59 -1.82
CA SER A 87 -10.26 -13.60 -1.56
C SER A 87 -10.57 -13.35 -0.08
N LYS A 88 -10.09 -14.20 0.83
CA LYS A 88 -10.34 -14.07 2.28
C LYS A 88 -9.28 -13.22 3.00
N PHE A 89 -8.19 -12.86 2.33
CA PHE A 89 -7.02 -12.24 2.95
C PHE A 89 -6.98 -10.73 2.69
N LEU A 90 -7.58 -9.98 3.61
CA LEU A 90 -7.51 -8.53 3.69
C LEU A 90 -6.36 -8.11 4.60
N ASN A 91 -5.78 -6.93 4.37
CA ASN A 91 -4.72 -6.34 5.20
C ASN A 91 -3.46 -7.22 5.35
N VAL A 92 -3.02 -7.87 4.27
CA VAL A 92 -1.73 -8.57 4.26
C VAL A 92 -0.59 -7.58 4.09
N TRP A 93 0.59 -7.92 4.59
CA TRP A 93 1.78 -7.10 4.42
C TRP A 93 2.68 -7.72 3.37
N LEU A 94 2.95 -6.99 2.30
CA LEU A 94 3.93 -7.37 1.30
C LEU A 94 5.32 -7.02 1.82
N THR A 95 6.26 -7.96 1.67
CA THR A 95 7.66 -7.70 2.01
C THR A 95 8.46 -7.46 0.75
N LYS A 96 9.06 -6.27 0.67
CA LYS A 96 10.08 -5.97 -0.34
C LYS A 96 11.44 -6.08 0.30
N ARG A 97 12.24 -7.06 -0.13
CA ARG A 97 13.64 -7.16 0.29
C ARG A 97 14.46 -6.15 -0.51
N ASN A 98 15.11 -5.25 0.20
CA ASN A 98 16.01 -4.26 -0.37
C ASN A 98 17.41 -4.89 -0.62
N PRO A 99 18.23 -4.31 -1.52
CA PRO A 99 19.58 -4.82 -1.80
C PRO A 99 20.51 -4.85 -0.59
N ASP A 100 20.25 -4.00 0.40
CA ASP A 100 20.98 -3.91 1.68
C ASP A 100 20.59 -5.01 2.68
N GLY A 101 19.64 -5.89 2.33
CA GLY A 101 19.13 -6.95 3.20
C GLY A 101 18.01 -6.50 4.15
N THR A 102 17.65 -5.21 4.16
CA THR A 102 16.47 -4.73 4.90
C THR A 102 15.18 -5.15 4.19
N SER A 103 14.05 -5.06 4.91
CA SER A 103 12.75 -5.47 4.40
C SER A 103 11.71 -4.41 4.73
N ASP A 104 11.15 -3.80 3.68
CA ASP A 104 10.05 -2.85 3.81
C ASP A 104 8.72 -3.61 3.80
N LEU A 105 7.80 -3.17 4.67
CA LEU A 105 6.46 -3.75 4.80
C LEU A 105 5.41 -2.79 4.24
N PHE A 106 4.64 -3.27 3.28
CA PHE A 106 3.56 -2.50 2.65
C PHE A 106 2.22 -3.19 2.90
N ALA A 107 1.25 -2.47 3.43
CA ALA A 107 -0.11 -3.00 3.54
C ALA A 107 -0.72 -3.15 2.13
N SER A 108 -1.25 -4.33 1.85
CA SER A 108 -1.92 -4.64 0.60
C SER A 108 -3.11 -5.54 0.86
N ASP A 109 -4.13 -5.42 0.02
CA ASP A 109 -5.25 -6.34 0.01
C ASP A 109 -5.09 -7.27 -1.20
N ILE A 110 -5.01 -8.58 -0.97
CA ILE A 110 -4.90 -9.55 -2.07
C ILE A 110 -6.05 -9.42 -3.07
N PRO A 111 -7.33 -9.24 -2.63
CA PRO A 111 -8.43 -9.02 -3.57
C PRO A 111 -8.24 -7.80 -4.49
N SER A 112 -7.56 -6.75 -4.01
CA SER A 112 -7.33 -5.51 -4.76
C SER A 112 -6.45 -5.73 -6.00
N ILE A 113 -5.57 -6.74 -5.98
CA ILE A 113 -4.77 -7.13 -7.14
C ILE A 113 -5.72 -7.56 -8.26
N ARG A 114 -6.55 -8.57 -8.01
CA ARG A 114 -7.55 -9.07 -8.97
C ARG A 114 -8.50 -7.97 -9.45
N TYR A 115 -8.97 -7.10 -8.55
CA TYR A 115 -9.85 -5.99 -8.94
C TYR A 115 -9.16 -4.98 -9.85
N ALA A 116 -7.86 -4.72 -9.67
CA ALA A 116 -7.11 -3.86 -10.57
C ALA A 116 -7.01 -4.47 -11.98
N PHE A 117 -6.72 -5.78 -12.10
CA PHE A 117 -6.73 -6.48 -13.39
C PHE A 117 -8.11 -6.41 -14.06
N GLN A 118 -9.18 -6.73 -13.32
CA GLN A 118 -10.54 -6.69 -13.83
C GLN A 118 -10.97 -5.27 -14.27
N ALA A 119 -10.63 -4.25 -13.48
CA ALA A 119 -10.98 -2.86 -13.80
C ALA A 119 -10.25 -2.39 -15.07
N ILE A 120 -8.96 -2.72 -15.20
CA ILE A 120 -8.19 -2.36 -16.39
C ILE A 120 -8.73 -3.11 -17.62
N ALA A 121 -8.96 -4.42 -17.55
CA ALA A 121 -9.58 -5.17 -18.64
C ALA A 121 -10.88 -4.50 -19.13
N LYS A 122 -11.79 -4.19 -18.20
CA LYS A 122 -13.07 -3.52 -18.52
C LYS A 122 -12.87 -2.15 -19.15
N SER A 123 -11.94 -1.34 -18.64
CA SER A 123 -11.68 0.01 -19.17
C SER A 123 -11.18 0.01 -20.62
N TYR A 124 -10.53 -1.07 -21.04
CA TYR A 124 -10.06 -1.27 -22.42
C TYR A 124 -11.07 -2.05 -23.30
N GLY A 125 -12.26 -2.37 -22.77
CA GLY A 125 -13.29 -3.13 -23.48
C GLY A 125 -13.01 -4.64 -23.58
N TRP A 126 -12.16 -5.18 -22.70
CA TRP A 126 -11.85 -6.60 -22.62
C TRP A 126 -12.73 -7.32 -21.60
N LYS A 127 -13.09 -8.57 -21.91
CA LYS A 127 -13.74 -9.46 -20.93
C LYS A 127 -12.71 -9.90 -19.91
N PHE A 128 -13.12 -10.07 -18.66
CA PHE A 128 -12.28 -10.63 -17.61
C PHE A 128 -12.82 -12.00 -17.21
N LYS A 129 -11.99 -13.03 -17.27
CA LYS A 129 -12.35 -14.40 -16.90
C LYS A 129 -11.34 -14.94 -15.88
N LYS A 130 -11.84 -15.28 -14.69
CA LYS A 130 -11.04 -16.02 -13.71
C LYS A 130 -10.93 -17.48 -14.14
N ILE A 131 -9.74 -18.04 -14.07
CA ILE A 131 -9.47 -19.46 -14.36
C ILE A 131 -8.97 -20.15 -13.08
N GLU A 132 -9.23 -21.45 -12.97
CA GLU A 132 -8.88 -22.28 -11.82
C GLU A 132 -7.49 -22.91 -11.94
N LYS A 133 -7.11 -23.28 -13.17
CA LYS A 133 -5.82 -23.91 -13.49
C LYS A 133 -4.83 -22.89 -14.05
N ARG A 134 -3.56 -23.00 -13.65
CA ARG A 134 -2.51 -22.08 -14.12
C ARG A 134 -2.21 -22.33 -15.59
N GLU A 135 -2.28 -23.58 -16.02
CA GLU A 135 -1.94 -24.06 -17.37
C GLU A 135 -2.80 -23.35 -18.44
N ASP A 136 -4.05 -23.03 -18.10
CA ASP A 136 -4.98 -22.32 -18.99
C ASP A 136 -4.61 -20.84 -19.22
N THR A 137 -3.61 -20.33 -18.49
CA THR A 137 -3.05 -18.98 -18.69
C THR A 137 -1.68 -19.00 -19.38
N GLN A 138 -1.18 -20.18 -19.76
CA GLN A 138 0.08 -20.30 -20.49
C GLN A 138 -0.11 -20.06 -21.97
N HIS A 139 0.92 -19.51 -22.61
CA HIS A 139 0.98 -19.44 -24.05
C HIS A 139 0.98 -20.87 -24.65
N PRO A 140 0.37 -21.07 -25.83
CA PRO A 140 0.44 -22.34 -26.52
C PRO A 140 1.89 -22.67 -26.91
N GLU A 141 2.21 -23.96 -27.01
CA GLU A 141 3.52 -24.44 -27.44
C GLU A 141 3.91 -23.81 -28.79
N GLY A 142 5.13 -23.27 -28.87
CA GLY A 142 5.64 -22.56 -30.06
C GLY A 142 5.33 -21.06 -30.11
N TYR A 143 4.68 -20.48 -29.11
CA TYR A 143 4.55 -19.03 -28.99
C TYR A 143 5.92 -18.38 -28.74
N SER A 144 6.40 -17.60 -29.71
CA SER A 144 7.55 -16.72 -29.51
C SER A 144 7.02 -15.38 -29.00
N PRO A 145 7.27 -15.00 -27.73
CA PRO A 145 6.90 -13.68 -27.26
C PRO A 145 7.59 -12.65 -28.16
N ARG A 146 6.83 -11.66 -28.62
CA ARG A 146 7.41 -10.48 -29.27
C ARG A 146 8.43 -9.94 -28.28
N GLN A 147 9.72 -10.02 -28.62
CA GLN A 147 10.80 -9.67 -27.70
C GLN A 147 10.51 -8.27 -27.17
N ALA A 148 10.13 -8.20 -25.88
CA ALA A 148 10.05 -6.93 -25.20
C ALA A 148 11.45 -6.36 -25.28
N GLU A 149 11.59 -5.30 -26.07
CA GLU A 149 12.80 -4.50 -26.17
C GLU A 149 13.32 -4.31 -24.75
N LYS A 150 14.50 -4.87 -24.46
CA LYS A 150 15.17 -4.72 -23.18
C LYS A 150 15.23 -3.22 -22.93
N THR A 151 14.32 -2.73 -22.09
CA THR A 151 14.42 -1.38 -21.59
C THR A 151 15.55 -1.49 -20.60
N ASP A 152 16.76 -1.18 -21.06
CA ASP A 152 17.92 -1.03 -20.19
C ASP A 152 17.51 -0.05 -19.09
N ASP A 153 17.39 -0.60 -17.89
CA ASP A 153 17.01 0.09 -16.68
C ASP A 153 18.20 0.94 -16.23
N GLN A 154 18.52 1.95 -17.04
CA GLN A 154 19.41 3.04 -16.67
C GLN A 154 18.59 4.33 -16.58
N THR A 155 18.84 5.03 -15.48
CA THR A 155 18.49 6.43 -15.23
C THR A 155 17.02 6.77 -15.01
N GLY A 156 16.64 6.73 -13.74
CA GLY A 156 15.45 7.38 -13.23
C GLY A 156 15.53 7.68 -11.74
N ASN A 157 16.70 8.07 -11.23
CA ASN A 157 16.92 8.56 -9.87
C ASN A 157 16.24 9.93 -9.67
N GLY A 158 14.94 10.01 -9.91
CA GLY A 158 14.08 11.07 -9.44
C GLY A 158 13.73 10.73 -8.00
N ARG A 159 14.63 11.05 -7.06
CA ARG A 159 14.32 11.09 -5.63
C ARG A 159 13.13 12.02 -5.43
N LYS A 160 11.91 11.48 -5.53
CA LYS A 160 10.77 12.09 -4.87
C LYS A 160 11.13 12.04 -3.40
N ALA A 161 11.40 13.21 -2.82
CA ALA A 161 11.62 13.37 -1.40
C ALA A 161 10.56 12.52 -0.67
N PRO A 162 10.97 11.65 0.26
CA PRO A 162 10.05 10.72 0.88
C PRO A 162 8.93 11.55 1.51
N ALA A 163 7.68 11.21 1.23
CA ALA A 163 6.53 11.87 1.83
C ALA A 163 6.65 11.96 3.37
N ALA A 164 7.44 11.06 3.98
CA ALA A 164 7.86 11.13 5.37
C ALA A 164 8.59 12.45 5.74
N LEU A 165 9.55 12.94 4.94
CA LEU A 165 10.27 14.19 5.22
C LEU A 165 9.32 15.41 5.21
N ALA A 166 8.35 15.44 4.30
CA ALA A 166 7.35 16.51 4.25
C ALA A 166 6.44 16.49 5.50
N VAL A 167 6.11 15.30 6.02
CA VAL A 167 5.34 15.15 7.27
C VAL A 167 6.16 15.59 8.48
N TRP A 168 7.43 15.20 8.56
CA TRP A 168 8.31 15.61 9.66
C TRP A 168 8.55 17.12 9.68
N VAL A 169 8.75 17.75 8.51
CA VAL A 169 8.92 19.20 8.41
C VAL A 169 7.65 19.94 8.84
N THR A 170 6.46 19.48 8.45
CA THR A 170 5.20 20.10 8.89
C THR A 170 4.95 19.94 10.39
N LEU A 171 5.29 18.78 10.98
CA LEU A 171 5.22 18.57 12.43
C LEU A 171 6.19 19.49 13.19
N ILE A 172 7.42 19.67 12.70
CA ILE A 172 8.41 20.57 13.31
C ILE A 172 7.93 22.02 13.26
N ILE A 173 7.40 22.47 12.12
CA ILE A 173 6.88 23.84 11.98
C ILE A 173 5.71 24.07 12.95
N LEU A 174 4.76 23.13 13.04
CA LEU A 174 3.65 23.22 13.99
C LEU A 174 4.13 23.24 15.45
N PHE A 175 5.14 22.45 15.78
CA PHE A 175 5.72 22.42 17.13
C PHE A 175 6.43 23.73 17.49
N ILE A 176 7.20 24.31 16.56
CA ILE A 176 7.85 25.61 16.76
C ILE A 176 6.79 26.72 16.91
N PHE A 177 5.78 26.73 16.04
CA PHE A 177 4.68 27.69 16.13
C PHE A 177 3.96 27.59 17.48
N PHE A 178 3.72 26.36 17.95
CA PHE A 178 3.15 26.11 19.27
C PHE A 178 4.02 26.66 20.40
N ILE A 179 5.33 26.38 20.38
CA ILE A 179 6.27 26.93 21.38
C ILE A 179 6.21 28.45 21.40
N ILE A 180 6.24 29.11 20.23
CA ILE A 180 6.20 30.58 20.14
C ILE A 180 4.89 31.13 20.71
N LEU A 181 3.76 30.49 20.41
CA LEU A 181 2.44 30.93 20.85
C LEU A 181 2.23 30.72 22.36
N PHE A 182 2.83 29.67 22.93
CA PHE A 182 2.69 29.31 24.34
C PHE A 182 3.82 29.79 25.25
N LEU A 183 4.95 30.26 24.71
CA LEU A 183 6.05 30.83 25.49
C LEU A 183 5.60 31.95 26.44
N PRO A 184 4.75 32.91 26.02
CA PRO A 184 4.27 33.97 26.90
C PRO A 184 3.37 33.47 28.04
N LEU A 185 2.80 32.27 27.89
CA LEU A 185 1.83 31.68 28.80
C LEU A 185 2.47 30.79 29.87
N LEU A 186 3.77 30.52 29.77
CA LEU A 186 4.51 29.68 30.73
C LEU A 186 4.45 30.23 32.16
N ASN A 187 4.32 31.55 32.34
CA ASN A 187 4.23 32.18 33.65
C ASN A 187 2.80 32.39 34.17
N THR A 188 1.77 32.15 33.35
CA THR A 188 0.37 32.43 33.72
C THR A 188 -0.40 31.21 34.16
N PHE A 189 0.00 30.01 33.71
CA PHE A 189 -0.73 28.78 34.00
C PHE A 189 -0.12 27.98 35.15
N SER A 190 -0.99 27.44 35.99
CA SER A 190 -0.63 26.47 37.03
C SER A 190 -0.22 25.12 36.43
N TRP A 191 0.53 24.32 37.20
CA TRP A 191 0.97 22.98 36.79
C TRP A 191 -0.20 22.03 36.44
N SER A 192 -1.35 22.19 37.08
CA SER A 192 -2.56 21.41 36.79
C SER A 192 -3.18 21.76 35.43
N GLU A 193 -3.07 23.01 35.00
CA GLU A 193 -3.58 23.44 33.69
C GLU A 193 -2.63 22.97 32.58
N TRP A 194 -1.31 23.04 32.82
CA TRP A 194 -0.32 22.47 31.91
C TRP A 194 -0.50 20.96 31.69
N SER A 195 -0.78 20.20 32.74
CA SER A 195 -0.98 18.75 32.59
C SER A 195 -2.26 18.41 31.80
N ALA A 196 -3.34 19.17 31.97
CA ALA A 196 -4.56 19.02 31.18
C ALA A 196 -4.31 19.32 29.69
N ILE A 197 -3.55 20.38 29.38
CA ILE A 197 -3.17 20.73 28.01
C ILE A 197 -2.33 19.59 27.39
N ILE A 198 -1.31 19.09 28.10
CA ILE A 198 -0.46 18.00 27.62
C ILE A 198 -1.28 16.73 27.32
N LEU A 199 -2.19 16.33 28.21
CA LEU A 199 -3.05 15.17 28.01
C LEU A 199 -3.96 15.33 26.78
N LEU A 200 -4.51 16.53 26.57
CA LEU A 200 -5.32 16.84 25.40
C LEU A 200 -4.50 16.71 24.11
N PHE A 201 -3.25 17.17 24.10
CA PHE A 201 -2.34 17.00 22.97
C PHE A 201 -1.99 15.54 22.68
N ILE A 202 -1.74 14.73 23.72
CA ILE A 202 -1.52 13.29 23.56
C ILE A 202 -2.77 12.65 22.92
N GLY A 203 -3.97 12.99 23.40
CA GLY A 203 -5.23 12.51 22.82
C GLY A 203 -5.40 12.91 21.36
N LEU A 204 -5.13 14.18 21.02
CA LEU A 204 -5.17 14.67 19.64
C LEU A 204 -4.14 14.00 18.74
N TYR A 205 -2.94 13.69 19.25
CA TYR A 205 -1.92 12.96 18.49
C TYR A 205 -2.38 11.53 18.13
N PHE A 206 -2.97 10.80 19.07
CA PHE A 206 -3.54 9.48 18.78
C PHE A 206 -4.71 9.56 17.80
N LEU A 207 -5.59 10.55 17.96
CA LEU A 207 -6.70 10.79 17.04
C LEU A 207 -6.21 11.17 15.64
N GLN A 208 -5.15 11.98 15.54
CA GLN A 208 -4.48 12.33 14.28
C GLN A 208 -3.93 11.08 13.61
N ASN A 209 -3.19 10.24 14.34
CA ASN A 209 -2.60 9.03 13.77
C ASN A 209 -3.69 8.04 13.30
N TYR A 210 -4.82 8.02 14.01
CA TYR A 210 -6.01 7.28 13.61
C TYR A 210 -6.63 7.85 12.31
N ILE A 211 -6.91 9.16 12.22
CA ILE A 211 -7.52 9.80 11.05
C ILE A 211 -6.62 9.73 9.81
N TYR A 212 -5.30 9.88 9.98
CA TYR A 212 -4.34 9.83 8.88
C TYR A 212 -4.35 8.46 8.18
N ARG A 213 -4.61 7.40 8.95
CA ARG A 213 -4.78 6.03 8.42
C ARG A 213 -5.99 5.91 7.48
N TYR A 214 -7.00 6.78 7.63
CA TYR A 214 -8.24 6.77 6.84
C TYR A 214 -8.34 7.88 5.78
N LYS A 215 -7.21 8.48 5.36
CA LYS A 215 -7.08 9.41 4.22
C LYS A 215 -7.84 10.75 4.35
N GLY A 216 -8.12 11.22 5.56
CA GLY A 216 -8.87 12.46 5.82
C GLY A 216 -8.02 13.71 6.07
N PHE A 217 -7.10 14.11 5.17
CA PHE A 217 -6.27 15.32 5.38
C PHE A 217 -7.11 16.61 5.57
N LEU A 218 -8.25 16.71 4.89
CA LEU A 218 -9.13 17.88 5.02
C LEU A 218 -9.84 17.94 6.39
N LEU A 219 -10.25 16.78 6.91
CA LEU A 219 -10.85 16.66 8.24
C LEU A 219 -9.85 17.06 9.33
N PHE A 220 -8.57 16.73 9.12
CA PHE A 220 -7.48 17.09 10.01
C PHE A 220 -7.29 18.61 10.13
N VAL A 221 -7.22 19.33 9.00
CA VAL A 221 -7.10 20.80 9.00
C VAL A 221 -8.29 21.45 9.71
N PHE A 222 -9.50 20.91 9.49
CA PHE A 222 -10.72 21.43 10.09
C PHE A 222 -10.77 21.27 11.61
N ILE A 223 -10.34 20.12 12.15
CA ILE A 223 -10.28 19.88 13.60
C ILE A 223 -9.28 20.84 14.26
N TRP A 224 -8.10 21.00 13.69
CA TRP A 224 -7.09 21.93 14.21
C TRP A 224 -7.56 23.38 14.19
N PHE A 225 -8.27 23.79 13.14
CA PHE A 225 -8.86 25.12 13.03
C PHE A 225 -9.91 25.37 14.13
N ILE A 226 -10.80 24.40 14.39
CA ILE A 226 -11.79 24.50 15.47
C ILE A 226 -11.09 24.59 16.84
N CYS A 227 -10.09 23.75 17.11
CA CYS A 227 -9.34 23.80 18.37
C CYS A 227 -8.66 25.16 18.58
N ALA A 228 -8.08 25.75 17.54
CA ALA A 228 -7.47 27.08 17.62
C ALA A 228 -8.50 28.17 17.94
N ILE A 229 -9.69 28.13 17.32
CA ILE A 229 -10.78 29.08 17.61
C ILE A 229 -11.26 28.94 19.06
N LEU A 230 -11.47 27.72 19.54
CA LEU A 230 -11.91 27.48 20.91
C LEU A 230 -10.89 28.00 21.93
N MET A 231 -9.59 27.79 21.68
CA MET A 231 -8.54 28.33 22.54
C MET A 231 -8.52 29.87 22.56
N LEU A 232 -8.70 30.52 21.39
CA LEU A 232 -8.79 31.98 21.31
C LEU A 232 -10.01 32.52 22.09
N PHE A 233 -11.16 31.84 22.00
CA PHE A 233 -12.36 32.22 22.74
C PHE A 233 -12.17 32.11 24.25
N THR A 234 -11.59 31.01 24.73
CA THR A 234 -11.28 30.86 26.17
C THR A 234 -10.30 31.93 26.65
N PHE A 235 -9.32 32.30 25.82
CA PHE A 235 -8.34 33.33 26.17
C PHE A 235 -8.97 34.74 26.25
N ALA A 236 -9.85 35.08 25.29
CA ALA A 236 -10.57 36.34 25.31
C ALA A 236 -11.47 36.48 26.55
N SER A 237 -12.07 35.38 27.02
CA SER A 237 -12.89 35.38 28.25
C SER A 237 -12.11 35.47 29.56
N LEU A 238 -10.80 35.17 29.53
CA LEU A 238 -9.92 35.23 30.70
C LEU A 238 -9.23 36.60 30.86
N THR A 239 -9.21 37.41 29.81
CA THR A 239 -8.48 38.69 29.76
C THR A 239 -9.38 39.93 29.80
N GLY A 240 -10.70 39.76 29.71
CA GLY A 240 -11.71 40.81 29.88
C GLY A 240 -12.48 40.63 31.18
#